data_AF-A0A3N6GV46-F1
#
_entry.id   AF-A0A3N6GV46-F1
#
_cell.length_a   1.000
_cell.length_b   1.000
_cell.length_c   1.000
_cell.angle_alpha   90.00
_cell.angle_beta   90.00
_cell.angle_gamma   90.00
#
_symmetry.space_group_name_H-M   'P 1'
#
loop_
_entity.id
_entity.type
_entity.pdbx_description
1 polymer ?
#
loop_
_entity_poly.entity_id
_entity_poly.type
_entity_poly.pdbx_seq_one_letter_code
_entity_poly.pdbx_strand_id
1 'polypeptide(L)' 'MTTPRQTQNRARHWNARIAEATTEKERAGVWYDACRTLARQAERDGKPDVWRKLTATLHDFYKHNGG' A
#
# COMPACT_ATOMS: atom_id res chain seq x y z
N MET A 1 3.05 -11.25 15.96
CA MET A 1 1.99 -10.38 16.53
C MET A 1 2.43 -8.92 16.40
N THR A 2 1.89 -8.20 15.41
CA THR A 2 2.09 -6.74 15.33
C THR A 2 1.19 -6.10 16.39
N THR A 3 1.79 -5.43 17.37
CA THR A 3 1.04 -4.72 18.40
C THR A 3 0.24 -3.58 17.77
N PRO A 4 -0.96 -3.25 18.28
CA PRO A 4 -1.83 -2.20 17.72
C PRO A 4 -1.15 -0.84 17.51
N ARG A 5 -0.09 -0.56 18.29
CA ARG A 5 0.77 0.63 18.17
C ARG A 5 1.57 0.68 16.87
N GLN A 6 2.05 -0.46 16.36
CA GLN A 6 2.79 -0.49 15.09
C GLN A 6 1.89 -0.18 13.89
N THR A 7 0.64 -0.63 13.93
CA THR A 7 -0.36 -0.33 12.91
C THR A 7 -0.71 1.16 12.89
N GLN A 8 -0.92 1.77 14.06
CA GLN A 8 -1.19 3.22 14.17
C GLN A 8 0.00 4.08 13.73
N ASN A 9 1.22 3.70 14.09
CA ASN A 9 2.43 4.41 13.67
C ASN A 9 2.64 4.36 12.15
N ARG A 10 2.34 3.22 11.51
CA ARG A 10 2.39 3.08 10.05
C ARG A 10 1.34 3.95 9.37
N ALA A 11 0.10 3.95 9.86
CA ALA A 11 -0.95 4.81 9.32
C ALA A 11 -0.56 6.29 9.39
N ARG A 12 -0.01 6.74 10.54
CA ARG A 12 0.46 8.12 10.71
C ARG A 12 1.62 8.46 9.76
N HIS A 13 2.57 7.54 9.57
CA HIS A 13 3.70 7.70 8.64
C HIS A 13 3.22 7.89 7.20
N TRP A 14 2.32 7.03 6.72
CA TRP A 14 1.80 7.13 5.36
C TRP A 14 0.91 8.37 5.17
N ASN A 15 0.08 8.71 6.16
CA ASN A 15 -0.74 9.92 6.11
C ASN A 15 0.11 11.19 6.06
N ALA A 16 1.23 11.24 6.78
CA ALA A 16 2.17 12.36 6.68
C ALA A 16 2.76 12.47 5.27
N ARG A 17 3.23 11.35 4.69
CA ARG A 17 3.78 11.33 3.32
C ARG A 17 2.75 11.72 2.25
N ILE A 18 1.48 11.41 2.47
CA ILE A 18 0.39 11.82 1.57
C ILE A 18 0.07 13.31 1.73
N ALA A 19 0.11 13.83 2.95
CA ALA A 19 -0.08 15.26 3.20
C ALA A 19 1.04 16.10 2.59
N GLU A 20 2.27 15.57 2.55
CA GLU A 20 3.42 16.19 1.88
C GLU A 20 3.36 16.09 0.35
N ALA A 21 2.62 15.12 -0.19
CA ALA A 21 2.50 14.92 -1.63
C ALA A 21 1.63 16.02 -2.28
N THR A 22 2.26 16.83 -3.12
CA THR A 22 1.63 18.00 -3.76
C THR A 22 0.80 17.64 -4.99
N THR A 23 1.12 16.52 -5.65
CA THR A 23 0.44 16.06 -6.86
C THR A 23 -0.23 14.70 -6.66
N GLU A 24 -1.26 14.41 -7.45
CA GLU A 24 -1.94 13.10 -7.43
C GLU A 24 -0.99 11.95 -7.82
N LYS A 25 -0.02 12.22 -8.70
CA LYS A 25 1.05 11.28 -9.06
C LYS A 25 1.90 10.90 -7.85
N GLU A 26 2.30 11.87 -7.04
CA GLU A 26 3.06 11.61 -5.82
C GLU A 26 2.22 10.83 -4.80
N ARG A 27 0.95 11.19 -4.61
CA ARG A 27 0.03 10.48 -3.73
C ARG A 27 -0.14 9.02 -4.15
N ALA A 28 -0.31 8.76 -5.45
CA ALA A 28 -0.39 7.41 -6.00
C ALA A 28 0.90 6.62 -5.74
N GLY A 29 2.07 7.26 -5.91
CA GLY A 29 3.36 6.66 -5.58
C GLY A 29 3.51 6.29 -4.10
N VAL A 30 3.06 7.17 -3.19
CA VAL A 30 3.09 6.91 -1.74
C VAL A 30 2.19 5.73 -1.37
N TRP A 31 0.97 5.67 -1.92
CA TRP A 31 0.06 4.55 -1.70
C TRP A 31 0.60 3.24 -2.28
N TYR A 32 1.24 3.29 -3.44
CA TYR A 32 1.89 2.11 -4.02
C TYR A 32 3.01 1.57 -3.12
N ASP A 33 3.86 2.44 -2.58
CA ASP A 33 4.94 2.06 -1.67
C ASP A 33 4.40 1.52 -0.32
N ALA A 34 3.31 2.10 0.18
CA ALA A 34 2.60 1.63 1.36
C ALA A 34 2.07 0.20 1.17
N CYS A 35 1.36 -0.04 0.07
CA CYS A 35 0.85 -1.35 -0.30
C CYS A 35 1.97 -2.39 -0.50
N ARG A 36 3.06 -2.00 -1.15
CA ARG A 36 4.24 -2.86 -1.34
C ARG A 36 4.89 -3.24 -0.01
N THR A 37 5.01 -2.29 0.91
CA THR A 37 5.56 -2.52 2.25
C THR A 37 4.66 -3.47 3.06
N LEU A 38 3.33 -3.29 2.97
CA LEU A 38 2.36 -4.18 3.58
C LEU A 38 2.46 -5.62 3.04
N ALA A 39 2.54 -5.77 1.71
CA ALA A 39 2.64 -7.08 1.07
C ALA A 39 3.94 -7.81 1.45
N ARG A 40 5.08 -7.11 1.48
CA ARG A 40 6.35 -7.67 1.98
C ARG A 40 6.28 -8.14 3.43
N GLN A 41 5.63 -7.36 4.29
CA GLN A 41 5.44 -7.77 5.68
C GLN A 41 4.57 -9.02 5.75
N ALA A 42 3.44 -9.02 5.04
CA ALA A 42 2.52 -10.16 5.01
C ALA A 42 3.19 -11.44 4.49
N GLU A 43 4.04 -11.34 3.47
CA GLU A 43 4.85 -12.47 2.98
C GLU A 43 5.76 -13.04 4.07
N ARG A 44 6.46 -12.17 4.81
CA ARG A 44 7.29 -12.56 5.96
C ARG A 44 6.48 -13.20 7.09
N ASP A 45 5.24 -12.76 7.29
CA ASP A 45 4.27 -13.34 8.23
C ASP A 45 3.58 -14.61 7.69
N GLY A 46 4.01 -15.15 6.54
CA GLY A 46 3.47 -16.39 5.95
C GLY A 46 2.14 -16.21 5.21
N LYS A 47 1.78 -14.99 4.83
CA LYS A 47 0.54 -14.63 4.12
C LYS A 47 0.86 -14.06 2.72
N PRO A 48 1.33 -14.89 1.77
CA PRO A 48 1.69 -14.42 0.42
C PRO A 48 0.47 -13.94 -0.38
N ASP A 49 -0.75 -14.27 0.05
CA ASP A 49 -2.00 -13.91 -0.63
C ASP A 49 -2.22 -12.39 -0.76
N VAL A 50 -1.56 -11.59 0.09
CA VAL A 50 -1.60 -10.12 0.01
C VAL A 50 -0.99 -9.61 -1.29
N TRP A 51 0.05 -10.27 -1.82
CA TRP A 51 0.60 -9.93 -3.13
C TRP A 51 -0.39 -10.18 -4.25
N ARG A 52 -1.11 -11.31 -4.22
CA ARG A 52 -2.16 -11.60 -5.21
C ARG A 52 -3.24 -10.54 -5.21
N LYS A 53 -3.69 -10.11 -4.02
CA LYS A 53 -4.69 -9.04 -3.89
C LYS A 53 -4.17 -7.72 -4.45
N LEU A 54 -2.92 -7.35 -4.14
CA LEU A 54 -2.29 -6.14 -4.69
C LEU A 54 -2.23 -6.19 -6.23
N THR A 55 -1.80 -7.31 -6.80
CA THR A 55 -1.75 -7.49 -8.26
C THR A 55 -3.14 -7.39 -8.88
N ALA A 56 -4.16 -8.01 -8.27
CA ALA A 56 -5.53 -7.96 -8.77
C ALA A 56 -6.07 -6.51 -8.79
N THR A 57 -5.84 -5.74 -7.74
CA THR A 57 -6.26 -4.33 -7.67
C THR A 57 -5.55 -3.47 -8.72
N LEU A 58 -4.25 -3.66 -8.94
CA LEU A 58 -3.52 -2.92 -9.98
C LEU A 58 -3.99 -3.28 -11.39
N HIS A 59 -4.27 -4.56 -11.62
CA HIS A 59 -4.78 -5.04 -12.89
C HIS A 59 -6.19 -4.50 -13.18
N ASP A 60 -7.06 -4.47 -12.18
CA ASP A 60 -8.40 -3.88 -12.28
C ASP A 60 -8.33 -2.37 -12.59
N PHE A 61 -7.48 -1.65 -11.87
CA PHE A 61 -7.23 -0.23 -12.13
C PHE A 61 -6.78 0.02 -13.57
N TYR A 62 -5.83 -0.78 -14.07
CA TYR A 62 -5.35 -0.69 -15.45
C TYR A 62 -6.48 -0.95 -16.45
N LYS A 63 -7.26 -2.03 -16.24
CA LYS A 63 -8.38 -2.39 -17.12
C LYS A 63 -9.46 -1.31 -17.16
N HIS A 64 -9.75 -0.67 -16.04
CA HIS A 64 -10.81 0.34 -15.94
C HIS A 64 -10.43 1.69 -16.57
N ASN A 65 -9.13 2.02 -16.65
CA ASN A 65 -8.66 3.34 -17.08
C ASN A 65 -7.89 3.34 -18.41
N GLY A 66 -7.38 2.19 -18.85
CA GLY A 66 -6.61 2.05 -20.09
C GLY A 66 -7.18 1.02 -21.08
N GLY A 67 -8.32 0.41 -20.75
CA GLY A 67 -9.02 -0.58 -21.59
C GLY A 67 -9.90 0.05 -22.65
#